data_AF-A0A0F2THU1-F1
#
_entry.id   AF-A0A0F2THU1-F1
#
_cell.length_a   1.000
_cell.length_b   1.000
_cell.length_c   1.000
_cell.angle_alpha   90.00
_cell.angle_beta   90.00
_cell.angle_gamma   90.00
#
_symmetry.space_group_name_H-M   'P 1'
#
loop_
_entity.id
_entity.type
_entity.pdbx_description
1 polymer ?
#
loop_
_entity_poly.entity_id
_entity_poly.type
_entity_poly.pdbx_seq_one_letter_code
_entity_poly.pdbx_strand_id
1 'polypeptide(L)'
;MTNPFPEPPASPSPARRARAAAERADRVRRELRELAGSEQPDAQRRLALLVAVEAATAAAGRAAAWVFELAARTADFDLAEFGAAVLTCGQELDPADHDTGGVSADVALVLNGFVLPGTGLTAGERRALTELGAAALALSGAVAGGRAAADLPPLTARLDGITGTGRAAA
;
A
#
# COMPACT_ATOMS: atom_id res chain seq x y z
N MET A 1 -27.21 29.04 -15.23
CA MET A 1 -27.47 28.16 -14.08
C MET A 1 -26.13 27.86 -13.43
N THR A 2 -25.81 28.53 -12.33
CA THR A 2 -24.56 28.34 -11.59
C THR A 2 -24.78 27.21 -10.60
N ASN A 3 -24.01 26.13 -10.70
CA ASN A 3 -24.14 24.97 -9.82
C ASN A 3 -23.85 25.42 -8.36
N PRO A 4 -24.81 25.30 -7.42
CA PRO A 4 -24.68 25.85 -6.07
C PRO A 4 -23.89 24.95 -5.11
N PHE A 5 -23.42 23.79 -5.57
CA PHE A 5 -22.61 22.88 -4.75
C PHE A 5 -21.13 23.03 -5.09
N PRO A 6 -20.27 23.43 -4.13
CA PRO A 6 -18.83 23.30 -4.33
C PRO A 6 -18.52 21.82 -4.55
N GLU A 7 -17.81 21.50 -5.63
CA GLU A 7 -17.31 20.14 -5.82
C GLU A 7 -16.52 19.72 -4.57
N PRO A 8 -16.77 18.52 -4.03
CA PRO A 8 -15.96 18.02 -2.94
C PRO A 8 -14.49 18.06 -3.37
N PRO A 9 -13.56 18.43 -2.47
CA PRO A 9 -12.16 18.53 -2.84
C PRO A 9 -11.72 17.21 -3.45
N ALA A 10 -11.13 17.28 -4.65
CA ALA A 10 -10.65 16.10 -5.36
C ALA A 10 -9.79 15.25 -4.41
N SER A 11 -10.21 14.00 -4.21
CA SER A 11 -9.48 13.07 -3.34
C SER A 11 -8.02 13.04 -3.76
N PRO A 12 -7.06 13.10 -2.81
CA PRO A 12 -5.64 13.16 -3.15
C PRO A 12 -5.26 11.94 -3.98
N SER A 13 -4.38 12.16 -4.96
CA SER A 13 -3.88 11.07 -5.81
C SER A 13 -3.13 10.03 -4.96
N PRO A 14 -3.07 8.75 -5.40
CA PRO A 14 -2.36 7.69 -4.68
C PRO A 14 -0.91 8.08 -4.32
N ALA A 15 -0.20 8.73 -5.25
CA ALA A 15 1.14 9.26 -5.00
C ALA A 15 1.21 10.33 -3.90
N ARG A 16 0.22 11.24 -3.84
CA ARG A 16 0.14 12.25 -2.77
C ARG A 16 -0.15 11.60 -1.41
N ARG A 17 -1.03 10.59 -1.37
CA ARG A 17 -1.30 9.82 -0.15
C ARG A 17 -0.06 9.05 0.31
N ALA A 18 0.65 8.41 -0.61
CA ALA A 18 1.89 7.69 -0.33
C ALA A 18 2.97 8.60 0.27
N ARG A 19 3.12 9.81 -0.28
CA ARG A 19 4.05 10.82 0.26
C ARG A 19 3.65 11.26 1.66
N ALA A 20 2.38 11.55 1.89
CA ALA A 20 1.89 11.94 3.21
C ALA A 20 2.11 10.82 4.26
N ALA A 21 1.90 9.56 3.88
CA ALA A 21 2.19 8.40 4.73
C ALA A 21 3.70 8.26 5.04
N ALA A 22 4.57 8.45 4.04
CA ALA A 22 6.02 8.46 4.27
C ALA A 22 6.44 9.58 5.24
N GLU A 23 5.91 10.78 5.08
CA GLU A 23 6.18 11.92 5.98
C GLU A 23 5.71 11.65 7.42
N ARG A 24 4.57 10.94 7.59
CA ARG A 24 4.12 10.46 8.91
C ARG A 24 5.07 9.39 9.47
N ALA A 25 5.45 8.39 8.69
CA ALA A 25 6.40 7.36 9.11
C ALA A 25 7.73 7.97 9.59
N ASP A 26 8.27 8.96 8.88
CA ASP A 26 9.53 9.63 9.25
C ASP A 26 9.40 10.49 10.51
N ARG A 27 8.25 11.10 10.74
CA ARG A 27 7.95 11.78 12.00
C ARG A 27 7.97 10.80 13.17
N VAL A 28 7.21 9.70 13.07
CA VAL A 28 7.11 8.69 14.12
C VAL A 28 8.46 8.00 14.37
N ARG A 29 9.27 7.78 13.33
CA ARG A 29 10.65 7.26 13.50
C ARG A 29 11.54 8.18 14.33
N ARG A 30 11.38 9.50 14.19
CA ARG A 30 12.14 10.46 15.01
C ARG A 30 11.71 10.39 16.47
N GLU A 31 10.40 10.38 16.71
CA GLU A 31 9.84 10.22 18.07
C GLU A 31 10.29 8.91 18.71
N LEU A 32 10.30 7.80 17.96
CA LEU A 32 10.79 6.51 18.43
C LEU A 32 12.27 6.55 18.82
N ARG A 33 13.12 7.25 18.07
CA ARG A 33 14.55 7.41 18.39
C ARG A 33 14.75 8.26 19.65
N GLU A 34 13.94 9.30 19.84
CA GLU A 34 13.96 10.12 21.05
C GLU A 34 13.56 9.31 22.28
N LEU A 35 12.62 8.38 22.11
CA LEU A 35 12.20 7.44 23.16
C LEU A 35 13.13 6.24 23.36
N ALA A 36 14.12 6.01 22.49
CA ALA A 36 15.01 4.84 22.59
C ALA A 36 15.91 4.84 23.84
N GLY A 37 15.94 5.93 24.61
CA GLY A 37 16.61 6.04 25.91
C GLY A 37 15.68 6.08 27.13
N SER A 38 14.36 5.91 26.97
CA SER A 38 13.39 5.95 28.07
C SER A 38 13.03 4.55 28.59
N GLU A 39 12.65 4.46 29.87
CA GLU A 39 12.11 3.23 30.50
C GLU A 39 10.61 3.02 30.15
N GLN A 40 10.24 3.15 28.86
CA GLN A 40 8.86 3.02 28.40
C GLN A 40 8.73 2.01 27.25
N PRO A 41 8.89 0.70 27.52
CA PRO A 41 8.89 -0.34 26.48
C PRO A 41 7.56 -0.44 25.72
N ASP A 42 6.43 -0.18 26.38
CA ASP A 42 5.11 -0.22 25.72
C ASP A 42 4.92 0.95 24.73
N ALA A 43 5.42 2.13 25.07
CA ALA A 43 5.38 3.30 24.18
C ALA A 43 6.27 3.07 22.95
N GLN A 44 7.47 2.53 23.16
CA GLN A 44 8.38 2.15 22.07
C GLN A 44 7.73 1.11 21.14
N ARG A 45 7.07 0.09 21.69
CA ARG A 45 6.39 -0.94 20.89
C ARG A 45 5.24 -0.37 20.06
N ARG A 46 4.42 0.51 20.64
CA ARG A 46 3.32 1.19 19.92
C ARG A 46 3.84 2.07 18.78
N LEU A 47 4.89 2.85 19.02
CA LEU A 47 5.49 3.68 17.97
C LEU A 47 6.17 2.84 16.88
N ALA A 48 6.85 1.76 17.24
CA ALA A 48 7.43 0.85 16.25
C ALA A 48 6.36 0.24 15.33
N LEU A 49 5.21 -0.16 15.89
CA LEU A 49 4.06 -0.64 15.12
C LEU A 49 3.52 0.46 14.20
N LEU A 50 3.35 1.68 14.69
CA LEU A 50 2.87 2.81 13.89
C LEU A 50 3.83 3.14 12.73
N VAL A 51 5.15 3.10 12.97
CA VAL A 51 6.16 3.25 11.92
C VAL A 51 5.98 2.18 10.85
N ALA A 52 5.78 0.92 11.25
CA ALA A 52 5.66 -0.20 10.33
C ALA A 52 4.40 -0.07 9.46
N VAL A 53 3.27 0.32 10.06
CA VAL A 53 1.99 0.57 9.37
C VAL A 53 2.15 1.72 8.36
N GLU A 54 2.64 2.88 8.79
CA GLU A 54 2.76 4.04 7.89
C GLU A 54 3.76 3.80 6.75
N ALA A 55 4.84 3.05 7.02
CA ALA A 55 5.78 2.63 5.99
C ALA A 55 5.14 1.69 4.96
N ALA A 56 4.35 0.72 5.42
CA ALA A 56 3.61 -0.20 4.56
C ALA A 56 2.54 0.52 3.72
N THR A 57 1.77 1.43 4.33
CA THR A 57 0.81 2.29 3.62
C THR A 57 1.50 3.12 2.54
N ALA A 58 2.69 3.68 2.84
CA ALA A 58 3.46 4.43 1.87
C ALA A 58 3.95 3.56 0.70
N ALA A 59 4.42 2.33 0.97
CA ALA A 59 4.85 1.39 -0.07
C ALA A 59 3.67 0.93 -0.95
N ALA A 60 2.54 0.57 -0.35
CA ALA A 60 1.31 0.23 -1.08
C ALA A 60 0.85 1.40 -1.97
N GLY A 61 0.91 2.64 -1.47
CA GLY A 61 0.56 3.82 -2.25
C GLY A 61 1.52 4.09 -3.43
N ARG A 62 2.83 3.83 -3.27
CA ARG A 62 3.81 3.91 -4.38
C ARG A 62 3.57 2.83 -5.42
N ALA A 63 3.29 1.60 -4.99
CA ALA A 63 2.97 0.48 -5.86
C ALA A 63 1.69 0.76 -6.65
N ALA A 64 0.61 1.19 -5.97
CA ALA A 64 -0.63 1.60 -6.63
C ALA A 64 -0.40 2.71 -7.65
N ALA A 65 0.38 3.75 -7.32
CA ALA A 65 0.71 4.82 -8.26
C ALA A 65 1.40 4.29 -9.53
N TRP A 66 2.35 3.36 -9.38
CA TRP A 66 2.97 2.69 -10.52
C TRP A 66 1.94 1.93 -11.37
N VAL A 67 1.04 1.18 -10.75
CA VAL A 67 -0.02 0.47 -11.48
C VAL A 67 -0.94 1.44 -12.22
N PHE A 68 -1.31 2.58 -11.62
CA PHE A 68 -2.11 3.59 -12.31
C PHE A 68 -1.40 4.22 -13.50
N GLU A 69 -0.07 4.40 -13.43
CA GLU A 69 0.74 4.83 -14.58
C GLU A 69 0.70 3.78 -15.70
N LEU A 70 0.79 2.49 -15.36
CA LEU A 70 0.65 1.40 -16.33
C LEU A 70 -0.75 1.40 -16.97
N ALA A 71 -1.81 1.50 -16.14
CA ALA A 71 -3.19 1.55 -16.57
C ALA A 71 -3.45 2.72 -17.55
N ALA A 72 -2.92 3.90 -17.24
CA ALA A 72 -3.02 5.06 -18.11
C ALA A 72 -2.27 4.86 -19.44
N ARG A 73 -1.09 4.23 -19.39
CA ARG A 73 -0.27 3.94 -20.58
C ARG A 73 -0.93 2.91 -21.50
N THR A 74 -1.54 1.87 -20.94
CA THR A 74 -2.19 0.79 -21.71
C THR A 74 -3.67 1.01 -21.96
N ALA A 75 -4.25 2.08 -21.40
CA ALA A 75 -5.70 2.34 -21.36
C ALA A 75 -6.50 1.13 -20.82
N ASP A 76 -5.96 0.47 -19.80
CA ASP A 76 -6.49 -0.77 -19.23
C ASP A 76 -7.22 -0.45 -17.91
N PHE A 77 -8.54 -0.65 -17.92
CA PHE A 77 -9.39 -0.40 -16.75
C PHE A 77 -9.16 -1.43 -15.64
N ASP A 78 -8.91 -2.69 -16.00
CA ASP A 78 -8.68 -3.75 -15.03
C ASP A 78 -7.38 -3.43 -14.25
N LEU A 79 -6.34 -2.91 -14.92
CA LEU A 79 -5.14 -2.43 -14.23
C LEU A 79 -5.45 -1.30 -13.24
N ALA A 80 -6.38 -0.39 -13.57
CA ALA A 80 -6.78 0.65 -12.64
C ALA A 80 -7.50 0.07 -11.41
N GLU A 81 -8.34 -0.95 -11.59
CA GLU A 81 -9.00 -1.68 -10.51
C GLU A 81 -7.98 -2.42 -9.63
N PHE A 82 -6.99 -3.07 -10.25
CA PHE A 82 -5.87 -3.68 -9.52
C PHE A 82 -5.09 -2.64 -8.71
N GLY A 83 -4.80 -1.48 -9.28
CA GLY A 83 -4.12 -0.38 -8.59
C GLY A 83 -4.92 0.13 -7.39
N ALA A 84 -6.25 0.20 -7.52
CA ALA A 84 -7.14 0.53 -6.41
C ALA A 84 -7.13 -0.54 -5.32
N ALA A 85 -7.17 -1.82 -5.69
CA ALA A 85 -7.10 -2.95 -4.76
C ALA A 85 -5.80 -2.94 -3.94
N VAL A 86 -4.63 -2.71 -4.59
CA VAL A 86 -3.35 -2.55 -3.90
C VAL A 86 -3.38 -1.37 -2.92
N LEU A 87 -4.00 -0.25 -3.32
CA LEU A 87 -4.12 0.92 -2.45
C LEU A 87 -5.00 0.63 -1.23
N THR A 88 -6.10 -0.12 -1.40
CA THR A 88 -7.00 -0.53 -0.31
C THR A 88 -6.26 -1.37 0.72
N CYS A 89 -5.44 -2.34 0.31
CA CYS A 89 -4.62 -3.14 1.23
C CYS A 89 -3.70 -2.29 2.13
N GLY A 90 -3.26 -1.12 1.66
CA GLY A 90 -2.48 -0.17 2.46
C GLY A 90 -3.30 0.76 3.36
N GLN A 91 -4.58 0.98 3.04
CA GLN A 91 -5.50 1.84 3.80
C GLN A 91 -6.17 1.10 4.95
N GLU A 92 -6.43 -0.19 4.77
CA GLU A 92 -7.05 -1.06 5.78
C GLU A 92 -6.03 -1.60 6.80
N LEU A 93 -4.81 -1.05 6.83
CA LEU A 93 -3.83 -1.36 7.87
C LEU A 93 -4.19 -0.61 9.15
N ASP A 94 -5.29 -0.99 9.79
CA ASP A 94 -5.62 -0.53 11.14
C ASP A 94 -5.14 -1.57 12.16
N PRO A 95 -4.05 -1.31 12.88
CA PRO A 95 -3.57 -2.23 13.89
C PRO A 95 -4.54 -2.38 15.06
N ALA A 96 -5.55 -1.51 15.25
CA ALA A 96 -6.58 -1.60 16.28
C ALA A 96 -7.86 -2.34 15.81
N ASP A 97 -8.01 -2.60 14.51
CA ASP A 97 -9.14 -3.32 13.94
C ASP A 97 -8.79 -4.82 13.80
N HIS A 98 -8.68 -5.50 14.94
CA HIS A 98 -8.30 -6.92 15.00
C HIS A 98 -9.45 -7.86 14.60
N ASP A 99 -10.69 -7.37 14.62
CA ASP A 99 -11.90 -8.19 14.51
C ASP A 99 -12.53 -8.11 13.10
N THR A 100 -12.19 -7.09 12.31
CA THR A 100 -12.74 -6.86 10.96
C THR A 100 -11.70 -6.65 9.87
N GLY A 101 -10.41 -6.53 10.23
CA GLY A 101 -9.28 -6.21 9.36
C GLY A 101 -8.88 -7.31 8.38
N GLY A 102 -9.80 -7.74 7.52
CA GLY A 102 -9.53 -8.59 6.38
C GLY A 102 -9.74 -7.82 5.09
N VAL A 103 -8.88 -8.09 4.10
CA VAL A 103 -9.13 -7.65 2.71
C VAL A 103 -10.50 -8.16 2.29
N SER A 104 -11.37 -7.28 1.79
CA SER A 104 -12.67 -7.71 1.28
C SER A 104 -12.50 -8.82 0.23
N ALA A 105 -13.45 -9.75 0.17
CA ALA A 105 -13.39 -10.86 -0.79
C ALA A 105 -13.25 -10.36 -2.24
N ASP A 106 -13.82 -9.18 -2.54
CA ASP A 106 -13.72 -8.51 -3.84
C ASP A 106 -12.29 -8.04 -4.12
N VAL A 107 -11.60 -7.44 -3.15
CA VAL A 107 -10.19 -7.03 -3.31
C VAL A 107 -9.29 -8.27 -3.43
N ALA A 108 -9.57 -9.33 -2.69
CA ALA A 108 -8.86 -10.60 -2.85
C ALA A 108 -9.10 -11.24 -4.22
N LEU A 109 -10.31 -11.14 -4.76
CA LEU A 109 -10.63 -11.60 -6.10
C LEU A 109 -9.90 -10.77 -7.16
N VAL A 110 -9.86 -9.45 -7.04
CA VAL A 110 -9.13 -8.58 -7.97
C VAL A 110 -7.63 -8.88 -7.93
N LEU A 111 -7.04 -9.11 -6.76
CA LEU A 111 -5.59 -9.36 -6.63
C LEU A 111 -5.18 -10.80 -7.01
N ASN A 112 -6.04 -11.82 -6.77
CA ASN A 112 -5.76 -13.22 -7.11
C ASN A 112 -6.26 -13.65 -8.49
N GLY A 113 -7.38 -13.07 -8.94
CA GLY A 113 -8.06 -13.40 -10.20
C GLY A 113 -7.48 -12.69 -11.40
N PHE A 114 -6.50 -11.80 -11.20
CA PHE A 114 -5.93 -11.00 -12.28
C PHE A 114 -5.04 -11.82 -13.21
N VAL A 115 -5.62 -12.31 -14.31
CA VAL A 115 -4.89 -12.84 -15.46
C VAL A 115 -4.70 -11.68 -16.43
N LEU A 116 -3.58 -10.95 -16.35
CA LEU A 116 -3.23 -9.81 -17.22
C LEU A 116 -3.24 -10.22 -18.71
N PRO A 117 -4.29 -9.94 -19.49
CA PRO A 117 -4.29 -10.15 -20.93
C PRO A 117 -3.78 -8.90 -21.66
N GLY A 118 -3.37 -7.87 -20.90
CA GLY A 118 -3.11 -6.51 -21.38
C GLY A 118 -2.03 -6.45 -22.46
N THR A 119 -2.42 -5.99 -23.64
CA THR A 119 -1.50 -5.57 -24.69
C THR A 119 -0.73 -4.33 -24.23
N GLY A 120 0.58 -4.27 -24.47
CA GLY A 120 1.41 -3.11 -24.10
C GLY A 120 2.13 -3.21 -22.75
N LEU A 121 2.04 -4.34 -22.06
CA LEU A 121 2.93 -4.66 -20.94
C LEU A 121 4.13 -5.50 -21.40
N THR A 122 5.29 -5.30 -20.78
CA THR A 122 6.44 -6.18 -20.92
C THR A 122 6.26 -7.46 -20.09
N ALA A 123 7.06 -8.49 -20.37
CA ALA A 123 7.05 -9.72 -19.56
C ALA A 123 7.50 -9.45 -18.12
N GLY A 124 8.40 -8.49 -17.92
CA GLY A 124 8.86 -8.08 -16.59
C GLY A 124 7.78 -7.35 -15.80
N GLU A 125 7.05 -6.44 -16.42
CA GLU A 125 5.91 -5.74 -15.79
C GLU A 125 4.81 -6.73 -15.38
N ARG A 126 4.45 -7.68 -16.24
CA ARG A 126 3.45 -8.72 -15.89
C ARG A 126 3.89 -9.54 -14.68
N ARG A 127 5.15 -9.97 -14.64
CA ARG A 127 5.69 -10.72 -13.50
C ARG A 127 5.65 -9.88 -12.22
N ALA A 128 6.07 -8.63 -12.29
CA ALA A 128 6.05 -7.72 -11.15
C ALA A 128 4.62 -7.49 -10.63
N LEU A 129 3.62 -7.37 -11.51
CA LEU A 129 2.21 -7.25 -11.10
C LEU A 129 1.68 -8.51 -10.39
N THR A 130 2.03 -9.71 -10.86
CA THR A 130 1.68 -10.96 -10.16
C THR A 130 2.31 -11.02 -8.76
N GLU A 131 3.60 -10.69 -8.65
CA GLU A 131 4.28 -10.67 -7.36
C GLU A 131 3.72 -9.58 -6.43
N LEU A 132 3.30 -8.44 -7.01
CA LEU A 132 2.71 -7.31 -6.28
C LEU A 132 1.38 -7.69 -5.64
N GLY A 133 0.49 -8.38 -6.37
CA GLY A 133 -0.82 -8.79 -5.85
C GLY A 133 -0.69 -9.67 -4.61
N ALA A 134 0.21 -10.65 -4.66
CA ALA A 134 0.50 -11.53 -3.53
C ALA A 134 1.09 -10.76 -2.33
N ALA A 135 1.99 -9.80 -2.57
CA ALA A 135 2.58 -8.99 -1.52
C ALA A 135 1.58 -8.02 -0.87
N ALA A 136 0.66 -7.45 -1.66
CA ALA A 136 -0.40 -6.57 -1.17
C ALA A 136 -1.38 -7.31 -0.25
N LEU A 137 -1.82 -8.51 -0.63
CA LEU A 137 -2.68 -9.35 0.22
C LEU A 137 -2.01 -9.73 1.55
N ALA A 138 -0.71 -10.00 1.51
CA ALA A 138 0.05 -10.34 2.71
C ALA A 138 0.14 -9.17 3.71
N LEU A 139 0.09 -7.90 3.26
CA LEU A 139 0.07 -6.74 4.17
C LEU A 139 -1.12 -6.77 5.11
N SER A 140 -2.32 -6.94 4.56
CA SER A 140 -3.54 -6.98 5.34
C SER A 140 -3.60 -8.23 6.23
N GLY A 141 -3.10 -9.38 5.75
CA GLY A 141 -2.98 -10.58 6.57
C GLY A 141 -2.05 -10.42 7.78
N ALA A 142 -0.97 -9.63 7.65
CA ALA A 142 -0.04 -9.35 8.74
C ALA A 142 -0.69 -8.58 9.90
N VAL A 143 -1.64 -7.69 9.59
CA VAL A 143 -2.40 -6.92 10.58
C VAL A 143 -3.45 -7.80 11.27
N ALA A 144 -4.26 -8.52 10.48
CA ALA A 144 -5.26 -9.47 11.01
C ALA A 144 -4.64 -10.54 11.93
N GLY A 145 -3.44 -11.01 11.60
CA GLY A 145 -2.73 -12.04 12.35
C GLY A 145 -2.04 -11.55 13.63
N GLY A 146 -2.15 -10.26 13.98
CA GLY A 146 -1.52 -9.68 15.17
C GLY A 146 0.02 -9.66 15.13
N ARG A 147 0.61 -9.83 13.94
CA ARG A 147 2.07 -9.90 13.72
C ARG A 147 2.62 -8.71 12.94
N ALA A 148 1.82 -7.65 12.79
CA ALA A 148 2.13 -6.46 12.01
C ALA A 148 3.54 -5.89 12.27
N ALA A 149 3.99 -5.81 13.53
CA ALA A 149 5.31 -5.26 13.85
C ALA A 149 6.48 -6.10 13.30
N ALA A 150 6.31 -7.41 13.15
CA ALA A 150 7.34 -8.32 12.61
C ALA A 150 7.22 -8.49 11.09
N ASP A 151 5.99 -8.54 10.58
CA ASP A 151 5.71 -8.95 9.21
C ASP A 151 5.61 -7.77 8.23
N LEU A 152 5.16 -6.58 8.67
CA LEU A 152 5.05 -5.40 7.79
C LEU A 152 6.40 -4.89 7.28
N PRO A 153 7.51 -4.84 8.07
CA PRO A 153 8.79 -4.37 7.55
C PRO A 153 9.34 -5.16 6.35
N PRO A 154 9.44 -6.51 6.38
CA PRO A 154 9.91 -7.27 5.21
C PRO A 154 8.91 -7.20 4.03
N LEU A 155 7.60 -7.13 4.29
CA LEU A 155 6.60 -6.97 3.23
C LEU A 155 6.70 -5.59 2.55
N THR A 156 6.96 -4.54 3.32
CA THR A 156 7.19 -3.18 2.80
C THR A 156 8.40 -3.16 1.86
N ALA A 157 9.53 -3.73 2.29
CA ALA A 157 10.73 -3.82 1.45
C ALA A 157 10.47 -4.64 0.17
N ARG A 158 9.70 -5.72 0.28
CA ARG A 158 9.29 -6.53 -0.87
C ARG A 158 8.44 -5.74 -1.87
N LEU A 159 7.45 -4.98 -1.40
CA LEU A 159 6.62 -4.13 -2.26
C LEU A 159 7.42 -3.06 -2.99
N ASP A 160 8.35 -2.39 -2.29
CA ASP A 160 9.23 -1.41 -2.92
C ASP A 160 10.15 -2.07 -3.96
N GLY A 161 10.70 -3.26 -3.66
CA GLY A 161 11.52 -4.03 -4.59
C GLY A 161 10.75 -4.46 -5.86
N ILE A 162 9.53 -4.97 -5.70
CA ILE A 162 8.66 -5.33 -6.83
C ILE A 162 8.32 -4.09 -7.66
N THR A 163 7.97 -2.98 -7.02
CA THR A 163 7.66 -1.72 -7.72
C THR A 163 8.87 -1.21 -8.49
N GLY A 164 10.07 -1.25 -7.90
CA GLY A 164 11.31 -0.83 -8.55
C GLY A 164 11.68 -1.71 -9.74
N THR A 165 11.58 -3.03 -9.59
CA THR A 165 11.85 -3.99 -10.69
C THR A 165 10.83 -3.85 -11.82
N GLY A 166 9.55 -3.67 -11.49
CA GLY A 166 8.49 -3.42 -12.46
C GLY A 166 8.71 -2.13 -13.25
N ARG A 167 9.10 -1.03 -12.59
CA ARG A 167 9.46 0.24 -13.25
C ARG A 167 10.68 0.13 -14.16
N ALA A 168 11.68 -0.66 -13.76
CA ALA A 168 12.90 -0.87 -14.55
C ALA A 168 12.69 -1.78 -15.78
N ALA A 169 11.57 -2.50 -15.83
CA ALA A 169 11.20 -3.39 -16.92
C ALA A 169 10.36 -2.71 -18.03
N ALA A 170 10.06 -1.42 -17.89
CA ALA A 170 9.22 -0.62 -18.78
C ALA A 170 9.97 -0.07 -19.99
#